data_AF-A0A9X9G016-F1
#
_entry.id   AF-A0A9X9G016-F1
#
_cell.length_a   1.000
_cell.length_b   1.000
_cell.length_c   1.000
_cell.angle_alpha   90.00
_cell.angle_beta   90.00
_cell.angle_gamma   90.00
#
_symmetry.space_group_name_H-M   'P 1'
#
loop_
_entity.id
_entity.type
_entity.pdbx_description
1 polymer ?
#
loop_
_entity_poly.entity_id
_entity_poly.type
_entity_poly.pdbx_seq_one_letter_code
_entity_poly.pdbx_strand_id
1 'polypeptide(L)'
;MFSIFRRKKALPAQGPSPNGFIQPASSQVLLASPRRQKLLENIWQRASLSRSQFAELYRLPLERYAELVQQLPASQNHHHAHPGGMLDHGLEIVAYALKIRQTYLLPIGAPPESQSAQAEAWTAAAAYGALIHDLGKIAVDVHIELEGGKTWHPWHGPINRPYRFRYVKGRSYQLHGAAAALIYAQILSPEILDWLSGFPEVWSQLIFVLAGQYEHAGILGEIVVKADQASVAQELGGNPARALSAPKQSLQRQLAEGLRYLVRDTFKLNQPDGPSDGWLTQDALWLVSKPIADQLRAYLLTQGVEGVPSSNAPFFNMLQDQGVIQTNAQDKAIWKATIDNGRGWRNTFTLLKLSPALIWIDPTDRPTAYAGTLEVEAGNSAEESSAESSISKRPETLPLDVKSNGAQTDLAPAETIPFDLPQPSSSDPAEFDELLALLGNIKEPLASNDNHNVSAAQTAPLQLDDSQPCMRANEGVSPLATPIEVTSMPRNNTDFGKGFVEWLKKGIASRSIIINDAKAQVHTVAGTAMLVTPGIFKRYVLEFPQIELQAKAQQVNAWQMVQRSFEKLKLHKKTEKHLNIWTCNVVGPRKSKQLKGYLLIDPLTIFSEVPFDNLSLSLKSEMLESPE
;
A
#
# COMPACT_ATOMS: atom_id res chain seq x y z
N MET A 1 15.83 -37.26 -44.87
CA MET A 1 14.68 -37.56 -43.98
C MET A 1 15.14 -37.43 -42.53
N PHE A 2 14.28 -36.86 -41.69
CA PHE A 2 14.19 -36.90 -40.22
C PHE A 2 15.36 -37.36 -39.32
N SER A 3 15.67 -36.46 -38.38
CA SER A 3 15.88 -36.69 -36.93
C SER A 3 17.07 -37.51 -36.43
N ILE A 4 17.84 -36.92 -35.51
CA ILE A 4 17.78 -37.27 -34.07
C ILE A 4 18.15 -36.02 -33.25
N PHE A 5 17.21 -35.55 -32.42
CA PHE A 5 17.43 -34.44 -31.50
C PHE A 5 18.33 -34.87 -30.32
N ARG A 6 19.56 -34.35 -30.26
CA ARG A 6 20.35 -34.38 -29.01
C ARG A 6 19.81 -33.32 -28.04
N ARG A 7 18.95 -33.75 -27.10
CA ARG A 7 18.56 -32.95 -25.91
C ARG A 7 19.84 -32.44 -25.23
N LYS A 8 20.09 -31.13 -25.24
CA LYS A 8 21.12 -30.53 -24.38
C LYS A 8 20.69 -30.74 -22.93
N LYS A 9 21.44 -31.58 -22.21
CA LYS A 9 21.25 -31.85 -20.79
C LYS A 9 21.46 -30.53 -20.03
N ALA A 10 20.46 -30.10 -19.25
CA ALA A 10 20.63 -28.95 -18.37
C ALA A 10 21.80 -29.23 -17.41
N LEU A 11 22.67 -28.25 -17.23
CA LEU A 11 23.71 -28.31 -16.19
C LEU A 11 23.01 -28.30 -14.82
N PRO A 12 23.44 -29.15 -13.87
CA PRO A 12 22.81 -29.17 -12.54
C PRO A 12 23.03 -27.84 -11.83
N ALA A 13 22.05 -27.44 -11.01
CA ALA A 13 22.24 -26.33 -10.08
C ALA A 13 23.44 -26.62 -9.16
N GLN A 14 24.31 -25.63 -8.98
CA GLN A 14 25.47 -25.79 -8.09
C GLN A 14 24.99 -25.94 -6.66
N GLY A 15 25.19 -27.13 -6.08
CA GLY A 15 24.94 -27.38 -4.66
C GLY A 15 25.88 -26.56 -3.77
N PRO A 16 25.51 -26.33 -2.50
CA PRO A 16 26.36 -25.60 -1.57
C PRO A 16 27.71 -26.31 -1.36
N SER A 17 28.77 -25.52 -1.27
CA SER A 17 30.11 -26.00 -0.92
C SER A 17 30.08 -26.64 0.48
N PRO A 18 30.96 -27.61 0.82
CA PRO A 18 30.89 -28.37 2.07
C PRO A 18 30.98 -27.55 3.38
N ASN A 19 31.30 -26.25 3.32
CA ASN A 19 31.39 -25.33 4.45
C ASN A 19 30.31 -24.21 4.45
N GLY A 20 29.24 -24.33 3.66
CA GLY A 20 28.15 -23.34 3.62
C GLY A 20 28.46 -22.04 2.86
N PHE A 21 29.56 -22.00 2.10
CA PHE A 21 29.89 -20.91 1.19
C PHE A 21 29.26 -21.14 -0.20
N ILE A 22 28.71 -20.07 -0.78
CA ILE A 22 28.17 -20.02 -2.14
C ILE A 22 29.30 -19.67 -3.11
N GLN A 23 29.38 -20.38 -4.22
CA GLN A 23 30.34 -20.07 -5.30
C GLN A 23 29.84 -18.86 -6.11
N PRO A 24 30.72 -17.89 -6.47
CA PRO A 24 30.35 -16.82 -7.39
C PRO A 24 30.09 -17.39 -8.78
N ALA A 25 29.13 -16.80 -9.47
CA ALA A 25 28.81 -17.14 -10.85
C ALA A 25 29.00 -15.92 -11.75
N SER A 26 29.32 -16.16 -13.02
CA SER A 26 29.35 -15.10 -14.03
C SER A 26 27.95 -14.64 -14.38
N SER A 27 27.83 -13.40 -14.84
CA SER A 27 26.60 -12.82 -15.39
C SER A 27 25.90 -13.72 -16.42
N GLN A 28 26.67 -14.42 -17.25
CA GLN A 28 26.14 -15.40 -18.20
C GLN A 28 25.35 -16.53 -17.50
N VAL A 29 25.91 -17.12 -16.45
CA VAL A 29 25.25 -18.20 -15.67
C VAL A 29 24.09 -17.64 -14.86
N LEU A 30 24.30 -16.50 -14.19
CA LEU A 30 23.27 -15.86 -13.37
C LEU A 30 22.03 -15.47 -14.19
N LEU A 31 22.22 -15.00 -15.42
CA LEU A 31 21.13 -14.54 -16.28
C LEU A 31 20.59 -15.64 -17.22
N ALA A 32 21.13 -16.86 -17.19
CA ALA A 32 20.74 -17.95 -18.09
C ALA A 32 19.36 -18.59 -17.80
N SER A 33 18.72 -18.29 -16.67
CA SER A 33 17.42 -18.91 -16.34
C SER A 33 16.33 -18.49 -17.35
N PRO A 34 15.37 -19.37 -17.70
CA PRO A 34 14.32 -19.03 -18.66
C PRO A 34 13.49 -17.80 -18.26
N ARG A 35 13.23 -17.59 -16.95
CA ARG A 35 12.58 -16.37 -16.42
C ARG A 35 13.41 -15.13 -16.74
N ARG A 36 14.70 -15.12 -16.38
CA ARG A 36 15.61 -13.98 -16.57
C ARG A 36 15.81 -13.67 -18.06
N GLN A 37 15.94 -14.69 -18.92
CA GLN A 37 16.00 -14.51 -20.38
C GLN A 37 14.73 -13.87 -20.95
N LYS A 38 13.54 -14.28 -20.48
CA LYS A 38 12.26 -13.70 -20.93
C LYS A 38 12.08 -12.25 -20.45
N LEU A 39 12.55 -11.93 -19.24
CA LEU A 39 12.61 -10.55 -18.74
C LEU A 39 13.57 -9.68 -19.56
N LEU A 40 14.78 -10.16 -19.87
CA LEU A 40 15.75 -9.46 -20.72
C LEU A 40 15.19 -9.16 -22.12
N GLU A 41 14.48 -10.12 -22.71
CA GLU A 41 13.81 -9.93 -24.00
C GLU A 41 12.68 -8.89 -23.92
N ASN A 42 11.89 -8.87 -22.83
CA ASN A 42 10.89 -7.83 -22.59
C ASN A 42 11.53 -6.44 -22.41
N ILE A 43 12.66 -6.33 -21.69
CA ILE A 43 13.40 -5.07 -21.52
C ILE A 43 13.90 -4.58 -22.89
N TRP A 44 14.47 -5.46 -23.72
CA TRP A 44 14.89 -5.11 -25.08
C TRP A 44 13.73 -4.60 -25.95
N GLN A 45 12.60 -5.32 -25.97
CA GLN A 45 11.43 -4.94 -26.76
C GLN A 45 10.84 -3.58 -26.33
N ARG A 46 10.99 -3.18 -25.06
CA ARG A 46 10.53 -1.88 -24.57
C ARG A 46 11.53 -0.76 -24.81
N ALA A 47 12.83 -1.03 -24.64
CA ALA A 47 13.90 -0.09 -24.96
C ALA A 47 13.86 0.34 -26.44
N SER A 48 13.34 -0.51 -27.34
CA SER A 48 13.13 -0.20 -28.77
C SER A 48 14.42 0.06 -29.54
N LEU A 49 15.55 -0.46 -29.04
CA LEU A 49 16.89 -0.28 -29.61
C LEU A 49 17.33 -1.46 -30.50
N SER A 50 18.34 -1.23 -31.34
CA SER A 50 19.06 -2.32 -32.01
C SER A 50 19.73 -3.25 -30.99
N ARG A 51 20.03 -4.50 -31.38
CA ARG A 51 20.67 -5.48 -30.48
C ARG A 51 22.07 -5.06 -30.02
N SER A 52 22.81 -4.29 -30.82
CA SER A 52 24.12 -3.72 -30.44
C SER A 52 23.99 -2.60 -29.42
N GLN A 53 23.15 -1.58 -29.68
CA GLN A 53 22.89 -0.51 -28.71
C GLN A 53 22.31 -1.06 -27.39
N PHE A 54 21.43 -2.06 -27.46
CA PHE A 54 20.92 -2.74 -26.27
C PHE A 54 22.03 -3.50 -25.51
N ALA A 55 22.99 -4.10 -26.22
CA ALA A 55 24.12 -4.77 -25.58
C ALA A 55 24.95 -3.78 -24.75
N GLU A 56 25.26 -2.62 -25.32
CA GLU A 56 26.08 -1.59 -24.67
C GLU A 56 25.32 -0.87 -23.54
N LEU A 57 24.12 -0.35 -23.82
CA LEU A 57 23.38 0.51 -22.89
C LEU A 57 22.59 -0.26 -21.82
N TYR A 58 22.17 -1.50 -22.05
CA TYR A 58 21.28 -2.22 -21.11
C TYR A 58 21.88 -3.55 -20.64
N ARG A 59 22.39 -4.39 -21.55
CA ARG A 59 22.92 -5.69 -21.20
C ARG A 59 24.15 -5.58 -20.30
N LEU A 60 25.14 -4.74 -20.63
CA LEU A 60 26.34 -4.57 -19.81
C LEU A 60 26.04 -4.08 -18.38
N PRO A 61 25.21 -3.03 -18.14
CA PRO A 61 24.77 -2.68 -16.79
C PRO A 61 24.05 -3.81 -16.05
N LEU A 62 23.19 -4.57 -16.73
CA LEU A 62 22.48 -5.71 -16.14
C LEU A 62 23.39 -6.90 -15.82
N GLU A 63 24.46 -7.11 -16.61
CA GLU A 63 25.50 -8.11 -16.34
C GLU A 63 26.35 -7.71 -15.12
N ARG A 64 26.78 -6.44 -15.04
CA ARG A 64 27.47 -5.89 -13.86
C ARG A 64 26.61 -5.99 -12.60
N TYR A 65 25.32 -5.66 -12.70
CA TYR A 65 24.37 -5.79 -11.60
C TYR A 65 24.24 -7.24 -11.13
N ALA A 66 24.07 -8.18 -12.06
CA ALA A 66 24.06 -9.61 -11.73
C ALA A 66 25.33 -10.05 -11.01
N GLU A 67 26.52 -9.67 -11.50
CA GLU A 67 27.80 -10.04 -10.88
C GLU A 67 28.05 -9.38 -9.53
N LEU A 68 27.42 -8.23 -9.26
CA LEU A 68 27.49 -7.53 -7.98
C LEU A 68 26.51 -8.11 -6.94
N VAL A 69 25.27 -8.47 -7.33
CA VAL A 69 24.26 -9.01 -6.41
C VAL A 69 24.24 -10.53 -6.30
N GLN A 70 24.86 -11.26 -7.24
CA GLN A 70 25.05 -12.71 -7.23
C GLN A 70 23.76 -13.50 -6.87
N GLN A 71 23.79 -14.28 -5.78
CA GLN A 71 22.66 -15.06 -5.26
C GLN A 71 22.05 -14.42 -4.01
N LEU A 72 22.25 -13.13 -3.79
CA LEU A 72 21.68 -12.44 -2.63
C LEU A 72 20.14 -12.38 -2.75
N PRO A 73 19.40 -12.57 -1.64
CA PRO A 73 17.97 -12.28 -1.57
C PRO A 73 17.71 -10.77 -1.50
N ALA A 74 16.56 -10.32 -2.00
CA ALA A 74 16.12 -8.92 -1.87
C ALA A 74 15.37 -8.65 -0.54
N SER A 75 14.91 -9.70 0.14
CA SER A 75 14.09 -9.58 1.37
C SER A 75 14.32 -10.76 2.32
N GLN A 76 13.93 -10.61 3.59
CA GLN A 76 14.03 -11.70 4.58
C GLN A 76 12.89 -12.71 4.47
N ASN A 77 11.65 -12.22 4.31
CA ASN A 77 10.43 -13.00 4.52
C ASN A 77 9.38 -12.83 3.39
N HIS A 78 9.73 -12.19 2.26
CA HIS A 78 8.83 -11.96 1.12
C HIS A 78 9.22 -12.82 -0.09
N HIS A 79 8.50 -12.71 -1.22
CA HIS A 79 8.66 -13.57 -2.39
C HIS A 79 10.09 -13.59 -2.95
N HIS A 80 10.84 -12.49 -2.91
CA HIS A 80 12.26 -12.43 -3.29
C HIS A 80 13.26 -12.79 -2.16
N ALA A 81 12.84 -13.57 -1.15
CA ALA A 81 13.72 -14.06 -0.09
C ALA A 81 14.56 -15.29 -0.48
N HIS A 82 14.32 -15.87 -1.65
CA HIS A 82 15.11 -16.98 -2.19
C HIS A 82 16.49 -16.52 -2.68
N PRO A 83 17.46 -17.44 -2.83
CA PRO A 83 18.73 -17.15 -3.50
C PRO A 83 18.53 -16.54 -4.88
N GLY A 84 19.23 -15.44 -5.14
CA GLY A 84 19.16 -14.66 -6.38
C GLY A 84 17.93 -13.74 -6.49
N GLY A 85 17.10 -13.63 -5.45
CA GLY A 85 15.92 -12.75 -5.45
C GLY A 85 16.24 -11.28 -5.73
N MET A 86 17.43 -10.79 -5.33
CA MET A 86 17.90 -9.44 -5.64
C MET A 86 18.08 -9.20 -7.16
N LEU A 87 18.43 -10.25 -7.90
CA LEU A 87 18.58 -10.19 -9.36
C LEU A 87 17.23 -10.23 -10.08
N ASP A 88 16.31 -11.10 -9.63
CA ASP A 88 14.98 -11.20 -10.23
C ASP A 88 14.17 -9.91 -10.00
N HIS A 89 14.15 -9.40 -8.77
CA HIS A 89 13.51 -8.14 -8.39
C HIS A 89 14.00 -6.95 -9.25
N GLY A 90 15.32 -6.81 -9.41
CA GLY A 90 15.91 -5.74 -10.23
C GLY A 90 15.51 -5.83 -11.71
N LEU A 91 15.48 -7.03 -12.28
CA LEU A 91 15.05 -7.23 -13.68
C LEU A 91 13.55 -6.93 -13.86
N GLU A 92 12.73 -7.26 -12.87
CA GLU A 92 11.28 -7.07 -12.91
C GLU A 92 10.89 -5.59 -12.80
N ILE A 93 11.49 -4.85 -11.85
CA ILE A 93 11.26 -3.41 -11.71
C ILE A 93 11.76 -2.64 -12.94
N VAL A 94 12.88 -3.03 -13.56
CA VAL A 94 13.29 -2.45 -14.87
C VAL A 94 12.24 -2.71 -15.95
N ALA A 95 11.69 -3.92 -16.04
CA ALA A 95 10.66 -4.25 -17.03
C ALA A 95 9.35 -3.47 -16.80
N TYR A 96 8.94 -3.27 -15.54
CA TYR A 96 7.79 -2.42 -15.19
C TYR A 96 8.07 -0.94 -15.45
N ALA A 97 9.22 -0.40 -15.04
CA ALA A 97 9.59 0.99 -15.25
C ALA A 97 9.60 1.36 -16.74
N LEU A 98 10.14 0.49 -17.60
CA LEU A 98 10.08 0.67 -19.05
C LEU A 98 8.64 0.61 -19.60
N LYS A 99 7.77 -0.27 -19.07
CA LYS A 99 6.35 -0.32 -19.44
C LYS A 99 5.60 0.96 -19.02
N ILE A 100 5.89 1.48 -17.84
CA ILE A 100 5.28 2.71 -17.32
C ILE A 100 5.80 3.92 -18.09
N ARG A 101 7.10 3.98 -18.41
CA ARG A 101 7.70 5.00 -19.28
C ARG A 101 7.00 5.10 -20.63
N GLN A 102 6.54 3.97 -21.21
CA GLN A 102 5.84 3.96 -22.50
C GLN A 102 4.48 4.69 -22.46
N THR A 103 3.90 4.98 -21.29
CA THR A 103 2.66 5.77 -21.16
C THR A 103 2.88 7.28 -21.13
N TYR A 104 4.14 7.75 -21.17
CA TYR A 104 4.48 9.18 -21.12
C TYR A 104 5.22 9.65 -22.37
N LEU A 105 4.86 10.83 -22.86
CA LEU A 105 5.67 11.62 -23.78
C LEU A 105 6.61 12.49 -22.92
N LEU A 106 7.91 12.24 -23.01
CA LEU A 106 8.96 12.83 -22.17
C LEU A 106 10.00 13.56 -23.05
N PRO A 107 10.49 14.75 -22.67
CA PRO A 107 10.10 15.53 -21.49
C PRO A 107 8.64 16.04 -21.53
N ILE A 108 8.04 16.26 -20.37
CA ILE A 108 6.63 16.70 -20.28
C ILE A 108 6.53 18.16 -20.73
N GLY A 109 5.66 18.44 -21.71
CA GLY A 109 5.46 19.79 -22.24
C GLY A 109 6.52 20.29 -23.23
N ALA A 110 7.56 19.49 -23.50
CA ALA A 110 8.52 19.78 -24.57
C ALA A 110 7.91 19.56 -25.97
N PRO A 111 8.38 20.29 -27.01
CA PRO A 111 7.96 20.05 -28.40
C PRO A 111 8.27 18.61 -28.88
N PRO A 112 7.51 18.05 -29.84
CA PRO A 112 7.69 16.68 -30.32
C PRO A 112 9.11 16.37 -30.81
N GLU A 113 9.80 17.32 -31.44
CA GLU A 113 11.19 17.15 -31.89
C GLU A 113 12.14 16.95 -30.70
N SER A 114 11.96 17.74 -29.63
CA SER A 114 12.74 17.61 -28.39
C SER A 114 12.40 16.34 -27.61
N GLN A 115 11.13 15.91 -27.62
CA GLN A 115 10.72 14.64 -27.04
C GLN A 115 11.36 13.46 -27.77
N SER A 116 11.38 13.50 -29.10
CA SER A 116 12.04 12.48 -29.92
C SER A 116 13.56 12.47 -29.72
N ALA A 117 14.21 13.64 -29.71
CA ALA A 117 15.65 13.77 -29.56
C ALA A 117 16.19 13.28 -28.20
N GLN A 118 15.38 13.33 -27.15
CA GLN A 118 15.77 12.91 -25.79
C GLN A 118 15.14 11.57 -25.37
N ALA A 119 14.33 10.94 -26.23
CA ALA A 119 13.52 9.77 -25.88
C ALA A 119 14.34 8.60 -25.33
N GLU A 120 15.54 8.36 -25.87
CA GLU A 120 16.45 7.29 -25.43
C GLU A 120 17.02 7.59 -24.03
N ALA A 121 17.46 8.82 -23.76
CA ALA A 121 18.00 9.23 -22.46
C ALA A 121 16.96 9.06 -21.32
N TRP A 122 15.70 9.46 -21.54
CA TRP A 122 14.61 9.21 -20.59
C TRP A 122 14.31 7.72 -20.37
N THR A 123 14.43 6.92 -21.43
CA THR A 123 14.20 5.46 -21.36
C THR A 123 15.32 4.76 -20.60
N ALA A 124 16.58 5.17 -20.82
CA ALA A 124 17.74 4.66 -20.13
C ALA A 124 17.75 5.08 -18.66
N ALA A 125 17.51 6.36 -18.36
CA ALA A 125 17.44 6.86 -16.98
C ALA A 125 16.33 6.20 -16.16
N ALA A 126 15.15 5.94 -16.75
CA ALA A 126 14.09 5.17 -16.09
C ALA A 126 14.54 3.73 -15.76
N ALA A 127 15.25 3.06 -16.67
CA ALA A 127 15.79 1.73 -16.43
C ALA A 127 16.92 1.71 -15.39
N TYR A 128 17.86 2.67 -15.44
CA TYR A 128 18.95 2.73 -14.47
C TYR A 128 18.47 3.10 -13.07
N GLY A 129 17.56 4.07 -12.97
CA GLY A 129 16.89 4.39 -11.71
C GLY A 129 16.19 3.17 -11.13
N ALA A 130 15.41 2.47 -11.94
CA ALA A 130 14.74 1.22 -11.56
C ALA A 130 15.69 0.09 -11.15
N LEU A 131 16.85 -0.05 -11.81
CA LEU A 131 17.84 -1.07 -11.48
C LEU A 131 18.58 -0.78 -10.16
N ILE A 132 18.77 0.50 -9.84
CA ILE A 132 19.67 0.94 -8.76
C ILE A 132 18.90 1.37 -7.49
N HIS A 133 17.59 1.63 -7.57
CA HIS A 133 16.74 2.12 -6.47
C HIS A 133 16.95 1.39 -5.12
N ASP A 134 17.12 0.07 -5.20
CA ASP A 134 17.28 -0.84 -4.06
C ASP A 134 18.72 -1.31 -3.84
N LEU A 135 19.65 -0.97 -4.75
CA LEU A 135 21.00 -1.54 -4.78
C LEU A 135 21.75 -1.31 -3.47
N GLY A 136 21.50 -0.19 -2.78
CA GLY A 136 22.08 0.11 -1.47
C GLY A 136 21.83 -0.96 -0.39
N LYS A 137 20.84 -1.85 -0.55
CA LYS A 137 20.59 -2.99 0.36
C LYS A 137 21.83 -3.86 0.54
N ILE A 138 22.63 -4.07 -0.50
CA ILE A 138 23.86 -4.89 -0.41
C ILE A 138 25.01 -4.17 0.31
N ALA A 139 24.88 -2.86 0.59
CA ALA A 139 25.86 -2.08 1.35
C ALA A 139 25.53 -1.99 2.85
N VAL A 140 24.23 -1.99 3.23
CA VAL A 140 23.81 -1.71 4.62
C VAL A 140 22.89 -2.76 5.24
N ASP A 141 22.09 -3.50 4.47
CA ASP A 141 21.12 -4.47 5.01
C ASP A 141 21.70 -5.89 5.11
N VAL A 142 22.73 -6.19 4.32
CA VAL A 142 23.38 -7.51 4.23
C VAL A 142 24.88 -7.40 4.51
N HIS A 143 25.38 -8.26 5.39
CA HIS A 143 26.80 -8.45 5.66
C HIS A 143 27.31 -9.68 4.90
N ILE A 144 28.37 -9.51 4.11
CA ILE A 144 28.95 -10.56 3.25
C ILE A 144 30.37 -10.86 3.70
N GLU A 145 30.64 -12.14 3.93
CA GLU A 145 31.92 -12.68 4.35
C GLU A 145 32.47 -13.59 3.25
N LEU A 146 33.69 -13.29 2.78
CA LEU A 146 34.41 -14.12 1.82
C LEU A 146 35.12 -15.27 2.55
N GLU A 147 35.35 -16.36 1.82
CA GLU A 147 36.24 -17.43 2.24
C GLU A 147 37.62 -16.87 2.62
N GLY A 148 38.09 -17.25 3.82
CA GLY A 148 39.20 -16.60 4.52
C GLY A 148 38.79 -15.52 5.53
N GLY A 149 37.49 -15.33 5.79
CA GLY A 149 36.97 -14.49 6.89
C GLY A 149 36.98 -12.99 6.63
N LYS A 150 37.32 -12.54 5.42
CA LYS A 150 37.35 -11.10 5.07
C LYS A 150 35.95 -10.62 4.69
N THR A 151 35.49 -9.53 5.31
CA THR A 151 34.26 -8.83 4.89
C THR A 151 34.41 -8.25 3.48
N TRP A 152 33.42 -8.50 2.63
CA TRP A 152 33.28 -7.85 1.33
C TRP A 152 32.46 -6.56 1.47
N HIS A 153 32.75 -5.59 0.61
CA HIS A 153 31.97 -4.37 0.48
C HIS A 153 31.75 -4.08 -1.01
N PRO A 154 30.56 -3.60 -1.42
CA PRO A 154 30.19 -3.51 -2.82
C PRO A 154 30.99 -2.48 -3.63
N TRP A 155 31.60 -1.49 -2.99
CA TRP A 155 32.55 -0.57 -3.65
C TRP A 155 33.90 -1.20 -4.00
N HIS A 156 34.19 -2.43 -3.57
CA HIS A 156 35.37 -3.20 -4.03
C HIS A 156 35.12 -3.97 -5.34
N GLY A 157 33.95 -3.81 -5.97
CA GLY A 157 33.57 -4.53 -7.19
C GLY A 157 32.97 -5.92 -6.93
N PRO A 158 32.71 -6.70 -8.00
CA PRO A 158 31.94 -7.94 -7.92
C PRO A 158 32.58 -9.01 -7.02
N ILE A 159 31.74 -9.87 -6.47
CA ILE A 159 32.17 -10.96 -5.58
C ILE A 159 32.94 -12.00 -6.42
N ASN A 160 34.22 -12.20 -6.12
CA ASN A 160 35.13 -13.06 -6.89
C ASN A 160 35.72 -14.25 -6.10
N ARG A 161 35.21 -14.49 -4.89
CA ARG A 161 35.57 -15.63 -4.02
C ARG A 161 34.32 -16.25 -3.40
N PRO A 162 34.36 -17.53 -2.99
CA PRO A 162 33.24 -18.14 -2.27
C PRO A 162 32.82 -17.28 -1.09
N TYR A 163 31.53 -17.10 -0.89
CA TYR A 163 30.99 -16.13 0.06
C TYR A 163 29.80 -16.70 0.83
N ARG A 164 29.57 -16.18 2.02
CA ARG A 164 28.33 -16.36 2.78
C ARG A 164 27.79 -14.99 3.19
N PHE A 165 26.49 -14.92 3.42
CA PHE A 165 25.84 -13.67 3.80
C PHE A 165 24.95 -13.86 5.02
N ARG A 166 24.74 -12.77 5.76
CA ARG A 166 23.77 -12.69 6.86
C ARG A 166 23.17 -11.30 6.89
N TYR A 167 21.95 -11.18 7.39
CA TYR A 167 21.32 -9.88 7.56
C TYR A 167 21.92 -9.09 8.73
N VAL A 168 21.90 -7.77 8.61
CA VAL A 168 22.27 -6.83 9.68
C VAL A 168 21.06 -6.64 10.61
N LYS A 169 21.28 -6.82 11.92
CA LYS A 169 20.26 -6.56 12.95
C LYS A 169 20.10 -5.06 13.18
N GLY A 170 18.86 -4.60 13.44
CA GLY A 170 18.59 -3.18 13.70
C GLY A 170 18.81 -2.26 12.49
N ARG A 171 18.71 -2.78 11.26
CA ARG A 171 18.89 -2.01 10.02
C ARG A 171 17.89 -0.85 9.90
N SER A 172 18.36 0.29 9.41
CA SER A 172 17.50 1.41 9.04
C SER A 172 17.08 1.27 7.59
N TYR A 173 15.81 0.92 7.34
CA TYR A 173 15.26 0.77 5.99
C TYR A 173 15.35 2.07 5.16
N GLN A 174 15.40 3.24 5.78
CA GLN A 174 15.59 4.52 5.06
C GLN A 174 17.03 4.70 4.56
N LEU A 175 18.01 3.99 5.14
CA LEU A 175 19.42 4.15 4.80
C LEU A 175 19.79 3.51 3.46
N HIS A 176 19.14 2.41 3.04
CA HIS A 176 19.52 1.75 1.79
C HIS A 176 19.21 2.60 0.55
N GLY A 177 18.17 3.45 0.57
CA GLY A 177 17.87 4.37 -0.53
C GLY A 177 19.01 5.36 -0.78
N ALA A 178 19.58 5.93 0.29
CA ALA A 178 20.75 6.80 0.18
C ALA A 178 22.05 6.01 -0.08
N ALA A 179 22.17 4.78 0.42
CA ALA A 179 23.38 3.96 0.26
C ALA A 179 23.64 3.50 -1.19
N ALA A 180 22.64 3.55 -2.08
CA ALA A 180 22.83 3.32 -3.51
C ALA A 180 23.86 4.30 -4.13
N ALA A 181 23.96 5.52 -3.59
CA ALA A 181 24.94 6.53 -3.97
C ALA A 181 26.41 6.06 -3.80
N LEU A 182 26.69 5.06 -2.95
CA LEU A 182 28.04 4.52 -2.76
C LEU A 182 28.51 3.63 -3.92
N ILE A 183 27.58 3.13 -4.75
CA ILE A 183 27.84 1.95 -5.61
C ILE A 183 27.21 1.97 -7.00
N TYR A 184 26.43 2.99 -7.38
CA TYR A 184 25.92 3.13 -8.75
C TYR A 184 27.01 3.05 -9.83
N ALA A 185 28.22 3.55 -9.52
CA ALA A 185 29.38 3.54 -10.41
C ALA A 185 29.98 2.13 -10.69
N GLN A 186 29.55 1.10 -9.94
CA GLN A 186 29.86 -0.30 -10.26
C GLN A 186 28.95 -0.83 -11.40
N ILE A 187 27.83 -0.15 -11.68
CA ILE A 187 26.82 -0.54 -12.65
C ILE A 187 26.89 0.35 -13.89
N LEU A 188 26.80 1.66 -13.70
CA LEU A 188 26.88 2.68 -14.74
C LEU A 188 28.34 3.06 -14.97
N SER A 189 28.83 2.94 -16.20
CA SER A 189 30.19 3.35 -16.54
C SER A 189 30.26 4.85 -16.83
N PRO A 190 31.46 5.47 -16.81
CA PRO A 190 31.63 6.91 -17.04
C PRO A 190 30.97 7.38 -18.33
N GLU A 191 31.03 6.59 -19.41
CA GLU A 191 30.48 6.96 -20.73
C GLU A 191 28.94 7.09 -20.70
N ILE A 192 28.27 6.28 -19.88
CA ILE A 192 26.81 6.38 -19.65
C ILE A 192 26.48 7.63 -18.85
N LEU A 193 27.29 7.96 -17.85
CA LEU A 193 27.11 9.16 -17.01
C LEU A 193 27.38 10.44 -17.81
N ASP A 194 28.46 10.48 -18.58
CA ASP A 194 28.82 11.59 -19.47
C ASP A 194 27.70 11.82 -20.50
N TRP A 195 27.21 10.76 -21.14
CA TRP A 195 26.09 10.83 -22.09
C TRP A 195 24.81 11.40 -21.46
N LEU A 196 24.41 10.88 -20.29
CA LEU A 196 23.19 11.35 -19.61
C LEU A 196 23.34 12.77 -19.06
N SER A 197 24.55 13.19 -18.66
CA SER A 197 24.81 14.56 -18.19
C SER A 197 24.56 15.62 -19.26
N GLY A 198 24.62 15.25 -20.55
CA GLY A 198 24.24 16.09 -21.68
C GLY A 198 22.76 16.47 -21.74
N PHE A 199 21.90 15.88 -20.89
CA PHE A 199 20.46 16.12 -20.83
C PHE A 199 20.05 16.61 -19.42
N PRO A 200 20.14 17.92 -19.11
CA PRO A 200 20.08 18.42 -17.73
C PRO A 200 18.81 18.07 -16.95
N GLU A 201 17.64 18.01 -17.61
CA GLU A 201 16.35 17.73 -16.96
C GLU A 201 16.26 16.29 -16.45
N VAL A 202 16.57 15.31 -17.31
CA VAL A 202 16.59 13.89 -16.95
C VAL A 202 17.78 13.58 -16.03
N TRP A 203 18.92 14.24 -16.21
CA TRP A 203 20.08 14.12 -15.35
C TRP A 203 19.77 14.51 -13.90
N SER A 204 19.18 15.68 -13.68
CA SER A 204 18.81 16.13 -12.34
C SER A 204 17.84 15.15 -11.65
N GLN A 205 16.84 14.66 -12.38
CA GLN A 205 15.91 13.67 -11.84
C GLN A 205 16.59 12.33 -11.51
N LEU A 206 17.48 11.85 -12.38
CA LEU A 206 18.23 10.61 -12.15
C LEU A 206 19.13 10.71 -10.91
N ILE A 207 19.84 11.83 -10.71
CA ILE A 207 20.67 12.04 -9.51
C ILE A 207 19.81 11.97 -8.23
N PHE A 208 18.62 12.56 -8.21
CA PHE A 208 17.71 12.42 -7.07
C PHE A 208 17.21 10.98 -6.87
N VAL A 209 16.93 10.21 -7.94
CA VAL A 209 16.62 8.77 -7.81
C VAL A 209 17.80 8.00 -7.20
N LEU A 210 19.02 8.22 -7.68
CA LEU A 210 20.24 7.53 -7.20
C LEU A 210 20.60 7.90 -5.74
N ALA A 211 20.14 9.04 -5.25
CA ALA A 211 20.25 9.47 -3.86
C ALA A 211 19.07 8.99 -2.96
N GLY A 212 18.09 8.27 -3.52
CA GLY A 212 16.90 7.82 -2.80
C GLY A 212 15.85 8.91 -2.51
N GLN A 213 15.97 10.08 -3.14
CA GLN A 213 15.11 11.26 -2.94
C GLN A 213 14.02 11.33 -4.01
N TYR A 214 13.16 10.31 -4.05
CA TYR A 214 12.15 10.13 -5.11
C TYR A 214 11.16 11.30 -5.22
N GLU A 215 10.88 11.99 -4.12
CA GLU A 215 10.04 13.18 -4.06
C GLU A 215 10.63 14.41 -4.79
N HIS A 216 11.95 14.46 -4.95
CA HIS A 216 12.66 15.49 -5.74
C HIS A 216 12.93 15.03 -7.19
N ALA A 217 12.78 13.74 -7.47
CA ALA A 217 13.11 13.11 -8.75
C ALA A 217 12.05 13.22 -9.85
N GLY A 218 11.02 14.07 -9.68
CA GLY A 218 10.03 14.37 -10.71
C GLY A 218 9.34 13.12 -11.29
N ILE A 219 9.25 13.06 -12.62
CA ILE A 219 8.57 11.96 -13.31
C ILE A 219 9.37 10.65 -13.30
N LEU A 220 10.71 10.70 -13.26
CA LEU A 220 11.51 9.48 -13.05
C LEU A 220 11.24 8.88 -11.68
N GLY A 221 11.17 9.70 -10.63
CA GLY A 221 10.79 9.27 -9.28
C GLY A 221 9.43 8.57 -9.27
N GLU A 222 8.41 9.18 -9.91
CA GLU A 222 7.10 8.54 -10.06
C GLU A 222 7.15 7.22 -10.84
N ILE A 223 7.93 7.12 -11.91
CA ILE A 223 8.06 5.89 -12.71
C ILE A 223 8.67 4.77 -11.86
N VAL A 224 9.74 5.04 -11.11
CA VAL A 224 10.42 4.03 -10.28
C VAL A 224 9.53 3.57 -9.12
N VAL A 225 8.91 4.51 -8.39
CA VAL A 225 7.98 4.18 -7.29
C VAL A 225 6.78 3.34 -7.79
N LYS A 226 6.21 3.70 -8.95
CA LYS A 226 5.13 2.92 -9.58
C LYS A 226 5.59 1.53 -10.05
N ALA A 227 6.85 1.38 -10.47
CA ALA A 227 7.40 0.10 -10.92
C ALA A 227 7.60 -0.88 -9.75
N ASP A 228 8.16 -0.41 -8.64
CA ASP A 228 8.28 -1.19 -7.39
C ASP A 228 6.90 -1.63 -6.87
N GLN A 229 5.96 -0.67 -6.73
CA GLN A 229 4.58 -0.96 -6.32
C GLN A 229 3.88 -1.98 -7.24
N ALA A 230 4.12 -1.93 -8.56
CA ALA A 230 3.55 -2.89 -9.50
C ALA A 230 4.15 -4.30 -9.33
N SER A 231 5.44 -4.39 -9.02
CA SER A 231 6.11 -5.66 -8.72
C SER A 231 5.48 -6.33 -7.49
N VAL A 232 5.42 -5.61 -6.36
CA VAL A 232 4.85 -6.12 -5.10
C VAL A 232 3.37 -6.48 -5.24
N ALA A 233 2.58 -5.63 -5.90
CA ALA A 233 1.15 -5.86 -6.02
C ALA A 233 0.79 -7.05 -6.91
N GLN A 234 1.59 -7.33 -7.95
CA GLN A 234 1.39 -8.49 -8.81
C GLN A 234 1.63 -9.80 -8.05
N GLU A 235 2.65 -9.85 -7.18
CA GLU A 235 2.98 -11.05 -6.40
C GLU A 235 1.97 -11.36 -5.29
N LEU A 236 1.28 -10.35 -4.75
CA LEU A 236 0.19 -10.52 -3.78
C LEU A 236 -1.15 -10.98 -4.42
N GLY A 237 -1.14 -11.44 -5.68
CA GLY A 237 -2.35 -11.75 -6.45
C GLY A 237 -3.20 -10.51 -6.79
N GLY A 238 -2.63 -9.32 -6.64
CA GLY A 238 -3.25 -8.04 -6.97
C GLY A 238 -3.14 -7.71 -8.46
N ASN A 239 -4.09 -6.94 -8.97
CA ASN A 239 -4.02 -6.48 -10.36
C ASN A 239 -3.02 -5.31 -10.47
N PRO A 240 -1.89 -5.43 -11.19
CA PRO A 240 -0.88 -4.37 -11.25
C PRO A 240 -1.41 -3.08 -11.92
N ALA A 241 -2.45 -3.13 -12.76
CA ALA A 241 -3.10 -1.92 -13.26
C ALA A 241 -3.87 -1.14 -12.16
N ARG A 242 -4.26 -1.80 -11.05
CA ARG A 242 -4.78 -1.12 -9.86
C ARG A 242 -3.66 -0.52 -9.01
N ALA A 243 -2.53 -1.21 -8.88
CA ALA A 243 -1.36 -0.68 -8.17
C ALA A 243 -0.85 0.63 -8.81
N LEU A 244 -0.75 0.67 -10.15
CA LEU A 244 -0.39 1.85 -10.92
C LEU A 244 -1.39 3.02 -10.81
N SER A 245 -2.58 2.79 -10.23
CA SER A 245 -3.60 3.80 -9.96
C SER A 245 -3.88 4.01 -8.47
N ALA A 246 -3.02 3.48 -7.59
CA ALA A 246 -3.05 3.76 -6.15
C ALA A 246 -2.54 5.20 -5.84
N PRO A 247 -2.93 5.78 -4.68
CA PRO A 247 -2.51 7.14 -4.30
C PRO A 247 -0.99 7.29 -4.15
N LYS A 248 -0.45 8.47 -4.50
CA LYS A 248 1.00 8.79 -4.61
C LYS A 248 1.84 8.77 -3.31
N GLN A 249 1.36 8.17 -2.21
CA GLN A 249 2.08 8.15 -0.94
C GLN A 249 2.62 6.75 -0.63
N SER A 250 3.86 6.66 -0.13
CA SER A 250 4.41 5.38 0.34
C SER A 250 3.63 4.88 1.56
N LEU A 251 3.56 3.55 1.71
CA LEU A 251 2.84 2.92 2.81
C LEU A 251 3.37 3.37 4.18
N GLN A 252 4.71 3.42 4.36
CA GLN A 252 5.36 3.99 5.54
C GLN A 252 4.87 5.43 5.84
N ARG A 253 4.70 6.27 4.81
CA ARG A 253 4.22 7.64 4.97
C ARG A 253 2.75 7.68 5.38
N GLN A 254 1.90 6.85 4.77
CA GLN A 254 0.48 6.71 5.14
C GLN A 254 0.30 6.21 6.57
N LEU A 255 1.14 5.27 7.01
CA LEU A 255 1.20 4.78 8.39
C LEU A 255 1.64 5.89 9.37
N ALA A 256 2.69 6.63 9.03
CA ALA A 256 3.17 7.75 9.86
C ALA A 256 2.17 8.92 9.93
N GLU A 257 1.52 9.27 8.83
CA GLU A 257 0.47 10.30 8.79
C GLU A 257 -0.79 9.85 9.56
N GLY A 258 -1.20 8.59 9.43
CA GLY A 258 -2.30 8.03 10.23
C GLY A 258 -1.98 7.98 11.73
N LEU A 259 -0.75 7.65 12.12
CA LEU A 259 -0.32 7.73 13.51
C LEU A 259 -0.28 9.16 14.03
N ARG A 260 0.18 10.14 13.23
CA ARG A 260 0.14 11.56 13.62
C ARG A 260 -1.28 12.02 13.88
N TYR A 261 -2.20 11.73 12.97
CA TYR A 261 -3.62 12.06 13.12
C TYR A 261 -4.20 11.41 14.38
N LEU A 262 -4.05 10.09 14.55
CA LEU A 262 -4.59 9.40 15.72
C LEU A 262 -4.01 9.91 17.04
N VAL A 263 -2.69 10.18 17.10
CA VAL A 263 -2.03 10.63 18.33
C VAL A 263 -2.33 12.10 18.66
N ARG A 264 -2.59 12.95 17.66
CA ARG A 264 -2.89 14.38 17.87
C ARG A 264 -4.39 14.65 18.07
N ASP A 265 -5.24 14.02 17.26
CA ASP A 265 -6.65 14.39 17.12
C ASP A 265 -7.63 13.41 17.80
N THR A 266 -7.18 12.19 18.12
CA THR A 266 -8.06 11.12 18.65
C THR A 266 -7.65 10.60 20.03
N PHE A 267 -6.36 10.42 20.28
CA PHE A 267 -5.84 9.74 21.47
C PHE A 267 -5.63 10.65 22.66
N LYS A 268 -5.95 10.13 23.85
CA LYS A 268 -5.72 10.80 25.13
C LYS A 268 -4.43 10.29 25.75
N LEU A 269 -3.37 11.07 25.58
CA LEU A 269 -2.08 10.79 26.23
C LEU A 269 -2.05 11.28 27.67
N ASN A 270 -1.23 10.62 28.51
CA ASN A 270 -0.80 11.09 29.84
C ASN A 270 -1.94 11.54 30.79
N GLN A 271 -3.12 10.91 30.73
CA GLN A 271 -4.23 11.27 31.61
C GLN A 271 -3.93 10.88 33.06
N PRO A 272 -4.02 11.80 34.04
CA PRO A 272 -3.62 11.52 35.42
C PRO A 272 -4.59 10.60 36.17
N ASP A 273 -5.89 10.70 35.86
CA ASP A 273 -7.00 10.11 36.65
C ASP A 273 -7.92 9.21 35.80
N GLY A 274 -7.50 8.76 34.62
CA GLY A 274 -8.35 7.99 33.70
C GLY A 274 -7.58 7.12 32.69
N PRO A 275 -8.29 6.28 31.89
CA PRO A 275 -7.65 5.46 30.88
C PRO A 275 -6.99 6.33 29.81
N SER A 276 -5.69 6.16 29.62
CA SER A 276 -4.92 6.78 28.54
C SER A 276 -4.76 5.81 27.37
N ASP A 277 -4.81 6.32 26.15
CA ASP A 277 -4.50 5.54 24.93
C ASP A 277 -2.99 5.37 24.75
N GLY A 278 -2.19 6.16 25.46
CA GLY A 278 -0.74 6.05 25.50
C GLY A 278 -0.06 6.99 26.49
N TRP A 279 1.25 6.78 26.65
CA TRP A 279 2.12 7.51 27.55
C TRP A 279 3.37 8.00 26.83
N LEU A 280 3.65 9.30 26.92
CA LEU A 280 4.86 9.90 26.39
C LEU A 280 5.90 10.04 27.52
N THR A 281 6.99 9.28 27.46
CA THR A 281 8.16 9.46 28.33
C THR A 281 9.19 10.34 27.64
N GLN A 282 10.33 10.62 28.30
CA GLN A 282 11.42 11.41 27.69
C GLN A 282 11.99 10.73 26.43
N ASP A 283 12.07 9.39 26.42
CA ASP A 283 12.73 8.62 25.37
C ASP A 283 11.80 8.06 24.29
N ALA A 284 10.52 7.85 24.60
CA ALA A 284 9.59 7.15 23.71
C ALA A 284 8.12 7.50 23.94
N LEU A 285 7.33 7.35 22.87
CA LEU A 285 5.87 7.29 22.95
C LEU A 285 5.43 5.82 23.05
N TRP A 286 4.61 5.50 24.04
CA TRP A 286 4.09 4.16 24.29
C TRP A 286 2.58 4.15 24.06
N LEU A 287 2.08 3.43 23.06
CA LEU A 287 0.66 3.37 22.72
C LEU A 287 0.07 2.00 23.05
N VAL A 288 -1.17 1.93 23.55
CA VAL A 288 -1.82 0.63 23.84
C VAL A 288 -2.06 -0.12 22.52
N SER A 289 -1.50 -1.32 22.43
CA SER A 289 -1.30 -2.04 21.16
C SER A 289 -2.58 -2.38 20.40
N LYS A 290 -3.64 -2.79 21.10
CA LYS A 290 -4.91 -3.16 20.47
C LYS A 290 -5.70 -1.93 19.94
N PRO A 291 -5.98 -0.88 20.74
CA PRO A 291 -6.64 0.33 20.25
C PRO A 291 -5.94 0.97 19.05
N ILE A 292 -4.61 1.11 19.07
CA ILE A 292 -3.90 1.68 17.91
C ILE A 292 -3.94 0.76 16.69
N ALA A 293 -3.86 -0.56 16.87
CA ALA A 293 -4.02 -1.48 15.75
C ALA A 293 -5.41 -1.41 15.13
N ASP A 294 -6.47 -1.38 15.93
CA ASP A 294 -7.85 -1.29 15.46
C ASP A 294 -8.11 0.06 14.75
N GLN A 295 -7.70 1.20 15.34
CA GLN A 295 -7.93 2.53 14.76
C GLN A 295 -7.03 2.88 13.57
N LEU A 296 -5.75 2.50 13.57
CA LEU A 296 -4.86 2.77 12.45
C LEU A 296 -5.26 1.97 11.21
N ARG A 297 -5.72 0.72 11.36
CA ARG A 297 -6.31 -0.03 10.25
C ARG A 297 -7.55 0.64 9.69
N ALA A 298 -8.44 1.14 10.55
CA ALA A 298 -9.61 1.90 10.11
C ALA A 298 -9.20 3.16 9.31
N TYR A 299 -8.23 3.94 9.82
CA TYR A 299 -7.72 5.13 9.14
C TYR A 299 -7.15 4.82 7.75
N LEU A 300 -6.26 3.82 7.64
CA LEU A 300 -5.66 3.42 6.35
C LEU A 300 -6.74 3.00 5.34
N LEU A 301 -7.74 2.22 5.79
CA LEU A 301 -8.86 1.81 4.93
C LEU A 301 -9.73 3.01 4.49
N THR A 302 -9.92 4.04 5.33
CA THR A 302 -10.62 5.28 4.91
C THR A 302 -9.84 6.10 3.90
N GLN A 303 -8.50 6.08 3.96
CA GLN A 303 -7.63 6.68 2.95
C GLN A 303 -7.50 5.84 1.66
N GLY A 304 -8.20 4.70 1.57
CA GLY A 304 -8.20 3.83 0.40
C GLY A 304 -6.93 2.99 0.24
N VAL A 305 -6.18 2.76 1.33
CA VAL A 305 -4.98 1.90 1.33
C VAL A 305 -5.43 0.43 1.27
N GLU A 306 -5.17 -0.23 0.15
CA GLU A 306 -5.40 -1.68 -0.02
C GLU A 306 -4.23 -2.48 0.60
N GLY A 307 -4.45 -3.77 0.92
CA GLY A 307 -3.41 -4.65 1.49
C GLY A 307 -3.23 -4.61 3.01
N VAL A 308 -4.00 -3.79 3.73
CA VAL A 308 -3.96 -3.72 5.21
C VAL A 308 -4.44 -5.04 5.85
N PRO A 309 -3.62 -5.75 6.65
CA PRO A 309 -4.02 -7.00 7.29
C PRO A 309 -5.20 -6.87 8.26
N SER A 310 -6.10 -7.86 8.25
CA SER A 310 -7.29 -7.90 9.10
C SER A 310 -7.02 -8.38 10.54
N SER A 311 -5.91 -9.08 10.78
CA SER A 311 -5.51 -9.64 12.07
C SER A 311 -4.30 -8.92 12.67
N ASN A 312 -4.20 -8.92 14.00
CA ASN A 312 -3.22 -8.10 14.72
C ASN A 312 -1.76 -8.50 14.47
N ALA A 313 -1.43 -9.79 14.44
CA ALA A 313 -0.03 -10.23 14.31
C ALA A 313 0.60 -9.82 12.96
N PRO A 314 -0.01 -10.07 11.79
CA PRO A 314 0.51 -9.56 10.53
C PRO A 314 0.50 -8.03 10.44
N PHE A 315 -0.47 -7.35 11.06
CA PHE A 315 -0.49 -5.88 11.12
C PHE A 315 0.68 -5.31 11.95
N PHE A 316 1.04 -5.94 13.06
CA PHE A 316 2.20 -5.53 13.84
C PHE A 316 3.51 -5.78 13.07
N ASN A 317 3.64 -6.91 12.38
CA ASN A 317 4.80 -7.18 11.51
C ASN A 317 4.92 -6.11 10.41
N MET A 318 3.82 -5.75 9.75
CA MET A 318 3.76 -4.66 8.77
C MET A 318 4.23 -3.31 9.35
N LEU A 319 3.89 -2.99 10.60
CA LEU A 319 4.39 -1.78 11.27
C LEU A 319 5.90 -1.84 11.57
N GLN A 320 6.45 -3.02 11.87
CA GLN A 320 7.89 -3.23 12.05
C GLN A 320 8.65 -3.12 10.72
N ASP A 321 8.16 -3.79 9.68
CA ASP A 321 8.77 -3.82 8.35
C ASP A 321 8.82 -2.42 7.72
N GLN A 322 7.79 -1.61 7.95
CA GLN A 322 7.75 -0.21 7.53
C GLN A 322 8.52 0.73 8.49
N GLY A 323 9.23 0.21 9.49
CA GLY A 323 10.08 1.00 10.41
C GLY A 323 9.34 2.01 11.28
N VAL A 324 8.04 1.81 11.50
CA VAL A 324 7.14 2.78 12.15
C VAL A 324 7.12 2.60 13.67
N ILE A 325 7.47 1.42 14.17
CA ILE A 325 7.52 1.06 15.59
C ILE A 325 8.88 0.44 15.97
N GLN A 326 9.29 0.60 17.23
CA GLN A 326 10.53 0.04 17.78
C GLN A 326 10.29 -1.36 18.36
N THR A 327 11.16 -2.30 17.99
CA THR A 327 11.12 -3.69 18.46
C THR A 327 11.75 -3.84 19.84
N ASN A 328 11.30 -4.84 20.60
CA ASN A 328 11.91 -5.22 21.86
C ASN A 328 13.23 -6.02 21.63
N ALA A 329 13.93 -6.39 22.69
CA ALA A 329 15.20 -7.15 22.62
C ALA A 329 15.08 -8.56 21.99
N GLN A 330 13.86 -9.00 21.66
CA GLN A 330 13.53 -10.29 21.04
C GLN A 330 12.95 -10.09 19.62
N ASP A 331 13.17 -8.90 19.03
CA ASP A 331 12.66 -8.46 17.73
C ASP A 331 11.11 -8.50 17.58
N LYS A 332 10.36 -8.50 18.69
CA LYS A 332 8.88 -8.44 18.68
C LYS A 332 8.37 -7.00 18.80
N ALA A 333 7.22 -6.73 18.18
CA ALA A 333 6.53 -5.44 18.20
C ALA A 333 5.93 -5.05 19.56
N ILE A 334 5.50 -6.05 20.34
CA ILE A 334 4.73 -5.85 21.56
C ILE A 334 5.68 -5.80 22.76
N TRP A 335 5.52 -4.76 23.56
CA TRP A 335 6.17 -4.57 24.84
C TRP A 335 5.17 -4.84 25.96
N LYS A 336 5.56 -5.52 27.03
CA LYS A 336 4.79 -5.63 28.26
C LYS A 336 5.41 -4.68 29.28
N ALA A 337 4.65 -3.67 29.70
CA ALA A 337 5.14 -2.68 30.64
C ALA A 337 4.08 -2.37 31.70
N THR A 338 4.55 -2.17 32.92
CA THR A 338 3.73 -1.77 34.06
C THR A 338 3.86 -0.27 34.26
N ILE A 339 2.72 0.40 34.32
CA ILE A 339 2.59 1.85 34.42
C ILE A 339 2.03 2.17 35.79
N ASP A 340 2.74 3.02 36.52
CA ASP A 340 2.41 3.45 37.87
C ASP A 340 2.26 4.98 37.88
N ASN A 341 1.14 5.49 38.41
CA ASN A 341 0.91 6.94 38.48
C ASN A 341 1.47 7.60 39.74
N GLY A 342 2.16 6.85 40.61
CA GLY A 342 2.69 7.33 41.89
C GLY A 342 1.62 7.63 42.93
N ARG A 343 0.34 7.34 42.64
CA ARG A 343 -0.83 7.58 43.50
C ARG A 343 -1.58 6.29 43.82
N GLY A 344 -0.88 5.15 43.77
CA GLY A 344 -1.42 3.83 44.10
C GLY A 344 -2.21 3.14 42.98
N TRP A 345 -2.23 3.69 41.76
CA TRP A 345 -2.72 3.00 40.57
C TRP A 345 -1.53 2.47 39.78
N ARG A 346 -1.48 1.15 39.62
CA ARG A 346 -0.42 0.44 38.88
C ARG A 346 -1.06 -0.65 38.03
N ASN A 347 -0.85 -0.62 36.72
CA ASN A 347 -1.43 -1.59 35.78
C ASN A 347 -0.45 -1.97 34.67
N THR A 348 -0.53 -3.23 34.22
CA THR A 348 0.31 -3.78 33.16
C THR A 348 -0.41 -3.78 31.82
N PHE A 349 0.24 -3.25 30.78
CA PHE A 349 -0.32 -3.11 29.44
C PHE A 349 0.58 -3.73 28.36
N THR A 350 -0.03 -4.13 27.25
CA THR A 350 0.67 -4.47 26.01
C THR A 350 0.75 -3.24 25.11
N LEU A 351 1.97 -2.71 24.95
CA LEU A 351 2.25 -1.43 24.32
C LEU A 351 3.04 -1.60 23.01
N LEU A 352 2.89 -0.67 22.09
CA LEU A 352 3.84 -0.42 21.01
C LEU A 352 4.72 0.77 21.40
N LYS A 353 6.02 0.68 21.10
CA LYS A 353 6.99 1.74 21.35
C LYS A 353 7.26 2.50 20.05
N LEU A 354 7.16 3.83 20.06
CA LEU A 354 7.37 4.70 18.91
C LEU A 354 8.39 5.80 19.23
N SER A 355 9.11 6.26 18.21
CA SER A 355 9.94 7.45 18.32
C SER A 355 9.06 8.71 18.40
N PRO A 356 9.22 9.61 19.39
CA PRO A 356 8.45 10.85 19.45
C PRO A 356 8.64 11.73 18.21
N ALA A 357 9.83 11.68 17.58
CA ALA A 357 10.13 12.41 16.35
C ALA A 357 9.31 11.95 15.13
N LEU A 358 8.73 10.75 15.17
CA LEU A 358 7.81 10.29 14.12
C LEU A 358 6.50 11.08 14.14
N ILE A 359 6.03 11.47 15.33
CA ILE A 359 4.73 12.12 15.57
C ILE A 359 4.87 13.65 15.65
N TRP A 360 5.93 14.15 16.28
CA TRP A 360 6.21 15.57 16.47
C TRP A 360 7.57 15.92 15.86
N ILE A 361 7.52 16.61 14.72
CA ILE A 361 8.68 17.09 13.97
C ILE A 361 9.42 18.15 14.80
N ASP A 362 8.68 19.12 15.36
CA ASP A 362 9.21 20.04 16.35
C ASP A 362 9.10 19.45 17.77
N PRO A 363 10.19 19.42 18.56
CA PRO A 363 10.13 19.09 19.98
C PRO A 363 9.16 19.96 20.81
N THR A 364 8.85 21.20 20.41
CA THR A 364 7.94 22.08 21.17
C THR A 364 6.47 21.67 21.09
N ASP A 365 6.07 20.92 20.04
CA ASP A 365 4.69 20.44 19.87
C ASP A 365 4.34 19.27 20.82
N ARG A 366 5.31 18.78 21.60
CA ARG A 366 5.16 17.57 22.43
C ARG A 366 4.37 17.88 23.70
N PRO A 367 3.36 17.06 24.04
CA PRO A 367 2.71 17.13 25.36
C PRO A 367 3.70 16.94 26.50
N THR A 368 3.38 17.48 27.68
CA THR A 368 4.17 17.27 28.91
C THR A 368 4.40 15.78 29.16
N ALA A 369 5.65 15.39 29.37
CA ALA A 369 6.03 13.99 29.62
C ALA A 369 5.31 13.43 30.87
N TYR A 370 5.05 12.12 30.86
CA TYR A 370 4.39 11.42 31.95
C TYR A 370 5.24 11.49 33.24
N ALA A 371 4.61 11.88 34.34
CA ALA A 371 5.29 12.09 35.62
C ALA A 371 5.35 10.82 36.52
N GLY A 372 4.68 9.73 36.11
CA GLY A 372 4.74 8.44 36.78
C GLY A 372 5.86 7.55 36.23
N THR A 373 6.01 6.34 36.79
CA THR A 373 7.01 5.37 36.32
C THR A 373 6.42 4.41 35.29
N LEU A 374 7.23 4.07 34.28
CA LEU A 374 6.93 3.04 33.28
C LEU A 374 8.06 2.01 33.33
N GLU A 375 7.76 0.83 33.88
CA GLU A 375 8.69 -0.27 34.07
C GLU A 375 8.43 -1.33 33.00
N VAL A 376 9.38 -1.54 32.10
CA VAL A 376 9.31 -2.60 31.09
C VAL A 376 9.68 -3.94 31.72
N GLU A 377 8.85 -4.96 31.54
CA GLU A 377 9.20 -6.31 31.94
C GLU A 377 10.26 -6.88 30.98
N ALA A 378 11.47 -7.14 31.49
CA ALA A 378 12.47 -7.91 30.78
C ALA A 378 11.93 -9.34 30.61
N GLY A 379 11.62 -9.74 29.38
CA GLY A 379 10.90 -10.97 29.09
C GLY A 379 11.69 -12.23 29.44
N ASN A 380 11.52 -12.74 30.65
CA ASN A 380 11.87 -14.11 31.01
C ASN A 380 10.91 -15.09 30.31
N SER A 381 11.47 -16.22 29.88
CA SER A 381 10.78 -17.27 29.14
C SER A 381 9.95 -18.17 30.06
N ALA A 382 8.62 -18.07 30.03
CA ALA A 382 7.69 -19.18 30.32
C ALA A 382 6.25 -18.83 29.87
N GLU A 383 5.56 -19.86 29.36
CA GLU A 383 4.10 -20.06 29.36
C GLU A 383 3.18 -19.07 28.62
N GLU A 384 2.78 -19.50 27.41
CA GLU A 384 1.43 -19.22 26.91
C GLU A 384 0.41 -20.08 27.68
N SER A 385 -0.49 -19.45 28.44
CA SER A 385 -1.78 -20.07 28.77
C SER A 385 -2.90 -19.02 28.89
N SER A 386 -4.11 -19.49 28.59
CA SER A 386 -5.39 -18.78 28.53
C SER A 386 -5.62 -17.65 29.56
N ALA A 387 -5.79 -16.42 29.06
CA ALA A 387 -6.33 -15.31 29.84
C ALA A 387 -7.87 -15.25 29.74
N GLU A 388 -8.55 -15.97 30.61
CA GLU A 388 -9.97 -15.69 30.92
C GLU A 388 -10.11 -14.39 31.71
N SER A 389 -11.29 -13.77 31.61
CA SER A 389 -11.64 -12.53 32.30
C SER A 389 -11.69 -12.69 33.82
N SER A 390 -11.04 -11.80 34.57
CA SER A 390 -11.36 -11.60 35.99
C SER A 390 -11.28 -10.13 36.41
N ILE A 391 -12.26 -9.72 37.22
CA ILE A 391 -12.46 -8.36 37.72
C ILE A 391 -11.84 -8.26 39.11
N SER A 392 -10.94 -7.31 39.34
CA SER A 392 -10.33 -7.12 40.67
C SER A 392 -11.35 -6.59 41.70
N LYS A 393 -11.46 -7.32 42.82
CA LYS A 393 -11.87 -6.76 44.11
C LYS A 393 -10.63 -6.60 45.02
N ARG A 394 -10.77 -5.69 45.98
CA ARG A 394 -9.75 -5.15 46.90
C ARG A 394 -9.25 -6.19 47.93
N PRO A 395 -7.98 -6.15 48.38
CA PRO A 395 -7.42 -7.10 49.35
C PRO A 395 -7.56 -6.67 50.81
N GLU A 396 -7.58 -7.66 51.72
CA GLU A 396 -7.35 -7.50 53.16
C GLU A 396 -6.28 -8.50 53.67
N THR A 397 -5.39 -7.97 54.51
CA THR A 397 -4.37 -8.52 55.42
C THR A 397 -4.33 -10.03 55.78
N LEU A 398 -3.18 -10.69 55.49
CA LEU A 398 -2.10 -11.23 56.39
C LEU A 398 -2.43 -11.76 57.82
N PRO A 399 -1.56 -12.59 58.51
CA PRO A 399 -0.29 -13.27 58.09
C PRO A 399 -0.01 -14.71 58.69
N LEU A 400 1.21 -15.24 58.48
CA LEU A 400 1.94 -16.35 59.20
C LEU A 400 1.52 -17.82 58.89
N ASP A 401 2.39 -18.86 58.92
CA ASP A 401 3.80 -18.99 59.34
C ASP A 401 4.57 -20.22 58.74
N VAL A 402 5.87 -20.03 58.43
CA VAL A 402 7.05 -20.91 58.75
C VAL A 402 7.28 -22.36 58.17
N LYS A 403 8.58 -22.59 57.79
CA LYS A 403 9.43 -23.84 57.75
C LYS A 403 9.75 -24.64 56.45
N SER A 404 10.90 -24.28 55.86
CA SER A 404 12.14 -25.10 55.66
C SER A 404 12.15 -26.49 55.00
N ASN A 405 12.81 -26.58 53.83
CA ASN A 405 13.91 -27.48 53.41
C ASN A 405 13.95 -27.53 51.86
N GLY A 406 15.07 -27.63 51.13
CA GLY A 406 16.47 -27.76 51.54
C GLY A 406 17.18 -28.93 50.86
N ALA A 407 17.57 -28.79 49.57
CA ALA A 407 18.59 -29.64 48.91
C ALA A 407 19.05 -29.03 47.56
N GLN A 408 20.36 -29.06 47.32
CA GLN A 408 21.00 -29.03 45.97
C GLN A 408 21.09 -30.50 45.47
N THR A 409 21.50 -30.89 44.27
CA THR A 409 22.26 -30.29 43.15
C THR A 409 21.50 -30.56 41.82
N ASP A 410 22.02 -30.59 40.57
CA ASP A 410 23.38 -30.54 39.99
C ASP A 410 23.40 -29.97 38.55
N LEU A 411 24.58 -29.93 37.92
CA LEU A 411 24.82 -29.46 36.55
C LEU A 411 25.32 -30.57 35.61
N ALA A 412 24.74 -30.67 34.41
CA ALA A 412 25.33 -31.34 33.24
C ALA A 412 24.89 -30.63 31.93
N PRO A 413 25.73 -30.56 30.89
CA PRO A 413 25.54 -29.65 29.75
C PRO A 413 24.64 -30.21 28.63
N ALA A 414 23.97 -29.32 27.90
CA ALA A 414 23.10 -29.66 26.78
C ALA A 414 23.88 -29.88 25.46
N GLU A 415 23.46 -30.88 24.69
CA GLU A 415 24.00 -31.19 23.36
C GLU A 415 23.44 -30.25 22.27
N THR A 416 24.27 -30.00 21.25
CA THR A 416 23.90 -29.22 20.05
C THR A 416 23.00 -30.02 19.10
N ILE A 417 21.84 -29.46 18.75
CA ILE A 417 20.97 -29.99 17.68
C ILE A 417 21.22 -29.23 16.36
N PRO A 418 21.37 -29.91 15.20
CA PRO A 418 21.60 -29.25 13.91
C PRO A 418 20.41 -28.43 13.40
N PHE A 419 20.72 -27.39 12.62
CA PHE A 419 19.76 -26.49 11.99
C PHE A 419 19.32 -27.07 10.62
N ASP A 420 18.04 -27.41 10.46
CA ASP A 420 17.52 -27.98 9.22
C ASP A 420 17.03 -26.88 8.25
N LEU A 421 17.29 -27.04 6.96
CA LEU A 421 17.03 -26.02 5.93
C LEU A 421 15.66 -26.24 5.27
N PRO A 422 14.76 -25.23 5.24
CA PRO A 422 13.49 -25.36 4.52
C PRO A 422 13.70 -25.56 3.01
N GLN A 423 13.04 -26.55 2.43
CA GLN A 423 13.03 -26.77 0.98
C GLN A 423 12.24 -25.68 0.23
N PRO A 424 12.60 -25.38 -1.04
CA PRO A 424 11.97 -24.30 -1.80
C PRO A 424 10.55 -24.67 -2.23
N SER A 425 9.61 -23.74 -2.02
CA SER A 425 8.31 -23.77 -2.69
C SER A 425 8.49 -23.52 -4.20
N SER A 426 7.87 -24.36 -5.02
CA SER A 426 7.89 -24.23 -6.47
C SER A 426 7.01 -23.08 -6.95
N SER A 427 7.58 -22.10 -7.64
CA SER A 427 6.86 -21.05 -8.36
C SER A 427 5.97 -21.65 -9.46
N ASP A 428 4.67 -21.31 -9.48
CA ASP A 428 3.71 -21.85 -10.44
C ASP A 428 3.90 -21.21 -11.84
N PRO A 429 4.05 -22.01 -12.92
CA PRO A 429 4.14 -21.48 -14.28
C PRO A 429 2.91 -20.67 -14.75
N ALA A 430 1.72 -20.88 -14.17
CA ALA A 430 0.49 -20.22 -14.61
C ALA A 430 0.48 -18.71 -14.32
N GLU A 431 0.93 -18.31 -13.12
CA GLU A 431 1.02 -16.89 -12.72
C GLU A 431 2.02 -16.11 -13.60
N PHE A 432 3.05 -16.81 -14.09
CA PHE A 432 4.06 -16.23 -14.98
C PHE A 432 3.52 -15.95 -16.38
N ASP A 433 2.68 -16.82 -16.96
CA ASP A 433 2.05 -16.54 -18.26
C ASP A 433 0.97 -15.44 -18.15
N GLU A 434 0.32 -15.25 -17.00
CA GLU A 434 -0.51 -14.07 -16.74
C GLU A 434 0.32 -12.78 -16.64
N LEU A 435 1.49 -12.83 -16.01
CA LEU A 435 2.49 -11.75 -15.97
C LEU A 435 2.93 -11.34 -17.38
N LEU A 436 3.01 -12.28 -18.31
CA LEU A 436 3.38 -12.03 -19.70
C LEU A 436 2.22 -11.56 -20.57
N ALA A 437 1.00 -12.09 -20.38
CA ALA A 437 -0.21 -11.59 -21.01
C ALA A 437 -0.44 -10.10 -20.67
N LEU A 438 -0.12 -9.71 -19.44
CA LEU A 438 -0.16 -8.32 -18.99
C LEU A 438 0.98 -7.45 -19.55
N LEU A 439 2.11 -8.04 -19.96
CA LEU A 439 3.23 -7.33 -20.58
C LEU A 439 3.07 -7.18 -22.11
N GLY A 440 2.43 -8.12 -22.80
CA GLY A 440 2.38 -8.16 -24.28
C GLY A 440 1.47 -7.14 -24.98
N ASN A 441 0.44 -6.61 -24.31
CA ASN A 441 -0.66 -5.89 -24.97
C ASN A 441 -0.43 -4.37 -25.18
N ILE A 442 0.61 -3.97 -25.92
CA ILE A 442 0.62 -2.70 -26.68
C ILE A 442 1.37 -2.91 -28.01
N LYS A 443 0.61 -3.12 -29.09
CA LYS A 443 1.04 -2.85 -30.47
C LYS A 443 -0.14 -2.27 -31.24
N GLU A 444 -0.26 -0.95 -31.24
CA GLU A 444 -0.64 -0.11 -32.40
C GLU A 444 -0.63 1.38 -32.02
N PRO A 445 -0.19 2.30 -32.90
CA PRO A 445 -0.23 3.74 -32.65
C PRO A 445 -1.64 4.32 -32.90
N LEU A 446 -1.92 5.51 -32.36
CA LEU A 446 -3.09 6.28 -32.79
C LEU A 446 -2.93 6.66 -34.27
N ALA A 447 -3.74 6.06 -35.14
CA ALA A 447 -3.91 6.53 -36.51
C ALA A 447 -4.86 7.75 -36.51
N SER A 448 -4.32 8.89 -36.93
CA SER A 448 -5.09 10.07 -37.32
C SER A 448 -5.88 9.78 -38.59
N ASN A 449 -7.22 9.83 -38.52
CA ASN A 449 -8.07 9.88 -39.72
C ASN A 449 -8.62 11.30 -39.89
N ASP A 450 -7.95 12.04 -40.76
CA ASP A 450 -8.50 13.22 -41.43
C ASP A 450 -9.32 12.80 -42.67
N ASN A 451 -10.07 13.76 -43.23
CA ASN A 451 -10.96 13.67 -44.40
C ASN A 451 -12.36 13.05 -44.13
N HIS A 452 -13.49 13.63 -44.59
CA HIS A 452 -13.67 14.63 -45.66
C HIS A 452 -14.78 15.69 -45.38
N ASN A 453 -14.49 16.91 -45.86
CA ASN A 453 -15.35 17.87 -46.57
C ASN A 453 -16.85 18.03 -46.20
N VAL A 454 -17.21 19.22 -45.72
CA VAL A 454 -18.33 20.01 -46.29
C VAL A 454 -17.85 21.45 -46.52
N SER A 455 -18.27 22.05 -47.64
CA SER A 455 -17.79 23.36 -48.12
C SER A 455 -18.58 24.57 -47.57
N ALA A 456 -17.91 25.72 -47.61
CA ALA A 456 -18.29 27.03 -47.09
C ALA A 456 -19.66 27.61 -47.52
N ALA A 457 -20.25 28.41 -46.61
CA ALA A 457 -20.80 29.74 -46.94
C ALA A 457 -20.89 30.66 -45.70
N GLN A 458 -20.23 31.81 -45.80
CA GLN A 458 -20.57 33.15 -45.27
C GLN A 458 -21.69 33.28 -44.21
N THR A 459 -21.41 33.95 -43.06
CA THR A 459 -21.84 35.34 -42.76
C THR A 459 -21.04 35.87 -41.57
N ALA A 460 -20.74 37.18 -41.52
CA ALA A 460 -20.11 37.86 -40.39
C ALA A 460 -21.10 38.87 -39.74
N PRO A 461 -20.67 39.76 -38.83
CA PRO A 461 -20.81 39.60 -37.39
C PRO A 461 -21.89 40.51 -36.79
N LEU A 462 -22.26 40.26 -35.53
CA LEU A 462 -22.84 41.28 -34.66
C LEU A 462 -22.09 41.36 -33.32
N GLN A 463 -21.96 42.59 -32.85
CA GLN A 463 -21.14 43.06 -31.75
C GLN A 463 -22.02 43.99 -30.89
N LEU A 464 -21.61 44.23 -29.64
CA LEU A 464 -22.21 45.19 -28.70
C LEU A 464 -23.55 44.70 -28.06
N ASP A 465 -23.91 45.10 -26.84
CA ASP A 465 -23.40 46.25 -26.08
C ASP A 465 -23.31 46.06 -24.54
N ASP A 466 -22.66 47.03 -23.90
CA ASP A 466 -22.35 47.19 -22.47
C ASP A 466 -23.55 47.17 -21.50
N SER A 467 -23.26 46.86 -20.22
CA SER A 467 -23.73 47.66 -19.04
C SER A 467 -23.16 47.16 -17.69
N GLN A 468 -22.12 47.86 -17.22
CA GLN A 468 -21.69 47.98 -15.81
C GLN A 468 -22.24 49.32 -15.23
N PRO A 469 -22.01 49.74 -13.96
CA PRO A 469 -21.67 49.05 -12.70
C PRO A 469 -22.48 49.61 -11.48
N CYS A 470 -21.88 49.59 -10.27
CA CYS A 470 -22.17 50.34 -9.02
C CYS A 470 -23.06 49.64 -7.95
N MET A 471 -22.94 49.90 -6.63
CA MET A 471 -21.85 50.25 -5.67
C MET A 471 -22.51 50.71 -4.34
N ARG A 472 -21.85 50.49 -3.17
CA ARG A 472 -22.19 50.94 -1.79
C ARG A 472 -23.42 50.27 -1.10
N ALA A 473 -23.51 50.20 0.24
CA ALA A 473 -22.51 50.20 1.36
C ALA A 473 -23.25 49.90 2.69
N ASN A 474 -22.56 49.38 3.72
CA ASN A 474 -22.90 49.33 5.18
C ASN A 474 -24.35 48.96 5.62
N GLU A 475 -24.60 48.09 6.59
CA GLU A 475 -24.17 48.15 8.00
C GLU A 475 -24.10 46.75 8.64
N GLY A 476 -23.46 46.63 9.81
CA GLY A 476 -23.14 45.34 10.44
C GLY A 476 -24.12 44.86 11.50
N VAL A 477 -24.30 43.54 11.57
CA VAL A 477 -24.92 42.83 12.71
C VAL A 477 -24.16 41.52 12.95
N SER A 478 -23.56 41.36 14.13
CA SER A 478 -23.44 40.04 14.77
C SER A 478 -24.74 39.80 15.55
N PRO A 479 -25.29 38.56 15.59
CA PRO A 479 -24.67 37.58 16.48
C PRO A 479 -24.88 36.08 16.12
N LEU A 480 -24.35 35.26 17.04
CA LEU A 480 -24.88 33.98 17.52
C LEU A 480 -24.49 32.69 16.79
N ALA A 481 -23.75 31.85 17.51
CA ALA A 481 -23.59 30.44 17.20
C ALA A 481 -24.91 29.68 17.44
N THR A 482 -25.34 28.88 16.47
CA THR A 482 -26.44 27.91 16.62
C THR A 482 -25.89 26.55 17.09
N PRO A 483 -26.54 25.84 18.01
CA PRO A 483 -26.08 24.53 18.48
C PRO A 483 -26.22 23.46 17.41
N ILE A 484 -25.28 22.50 17.39
CA ILE A 484 -25.45 21.26 16.62
C ILE A 484 -26.44 20.37 17.37
N GLU A 485 -27.63 20.17 16.82
CA GLU A 485 -28.61 19.23 17.36
C GLU A 485 -28.08 17.79 17.29
N VAL A 486 -27.94 17.16 18.45
CA VAL A 486 -27.60 15.75 18.58
C VAL A 486 -28.80 14.91 18.14
N THR A 487 -28.70 14.24 16.99
CA THR A 487 -29.76 13.32 16.52
C THR A 487 -30.00 12.23 17.58
N SER A 488 -31.24 12.11 18.04
CA SER A 488 -31.61 11.21 19.15
C SER A 488 -31.64 9.73 18.73
N MET A 489 -31.42 8.82 19.70
CA MET A 489 -31.22 7.40 19.40
C MET A 489 -32.49 6.70 18.85
N PRO A 490 -32.39 5.92 17.76
CA PRO A 490 -33.45 5.00 17.35
C PRO A 490 -33.62 3.88 18.38
N ARG A 491 -34.88 3.54 18.73
CA ARG A 491 -35.17 2.57 19.82
C ARG A 491 -35.81 1.27 19.33
N ASN A 492 -36.35 1.24 18.12
CA ASN A 492 -37.08 0.10 17.54
C ASN A 492 -36.56 -0.34 16.17
N ASN A 493 -36.90 -1.57 15.76
CA ASN A 493 -36.46 -2.14 14.48
C ASN A 493 -36.96 -1.34 13.25
N THR A 494 -38.11 -0.68 13.36
CA THR A 494 -38.65 0.24 12.34
C THR A 494 -37.87 1.55 12.26
N ASP A 495 -37.21 1.96 13.34
CA ASP A 495 -36.43 3.20 13.38
C ASP A 495 -35.12 3.06 12.60
N PHE A 496 -34.56 1.86 12.44
CA PHE A 496 -33.38 1.65 11.58
C PHE A 496 -33.64 2.03 10.11
N GLY A 497 -34.86 1.79 9.61
CA GLY A 497 -35.23 2.20 8.26
C GLY A 497 -35.32 3.73 8.13
N LYS A 498 -35.89 4.40 9.14
CA LYS A 498 -36.01 5.87 9.15
C LYS A 498 -34.67 6.56 9.35
N GLY A 499 -33.89 6.11 10.33
CA GLY A 499 -32.53 6.58 10.59
C GLY A 499 -31.60 6.39 9.40
N PHE A 500 -31.75 5.30 8.63
CA PHE A 500 -31.05 5.11 7.36
C PHE A 500 -31.40 6.20 6.33
N VAL A 501 -32.69 6.54 6.18
CA VAL A 501 -33.13 7.59 5.24
C VAL A 501 -32.68 8.98 5.69
N GLU A 502 -32.76 9.29 6.99
CA GLU A 502 -32.27 10.56 7.53
C GLU A 502 -30.75 10.69 7.42
N TRP A 503 -30.00 9.63 7.72
CA TRP A 503 -28.55 9.57 7.51
C TRP A 503 -28.19 9.79 6.04
N LEU A 504 -28.91 9.12 5.13
CA LEU A 504 -28.69 9.25 3.69
C LEU A 504 -28.93 10.69 3.21
N LYS A 505 -30.04 11.31 3.65
CA LYS A 505 -30.36 12.71 3.36
C LYS A 505 -29.33 13.69 3.93
N LYS A 506 -28.93 13.51 5.20
CA LYS A 506 -27.87 14.33 5.85
C LYS A 506 -26.52 14.16 5.14
N GLY A 507 -26.15 12.94 4.76
CA GLY A 507 -24.88 12.64 4.10
C GLY A 507 -24.78 13.17 2.67
N ILE A 508 -25.89 13.18 1.93
CA ILE A 508 -25.95 13.84 0.62
C ILE A 508 -25.87 15.37 0.78
N ALA A 509 -26.63 15.94 1.72
CA ALA A 509 -26.62 17.39 1.98
C ALA A 509 -25.25 17.91 2.45
N SER A 510 -24.53 17.14 3.27
CA SER A 510 -23.17 17.47 3.73
C SER A 510 -22.06 17.06 2.76
N ARG A 511 -22.41 16.50 1.60
CA ARG A 511 -21.49 15.94 0.58
C ARG A 511 -20.58 14.80 1.05
N SER A 512 -20.85 14.19 2.21
CA SER A 512 -20.13 12.99 2.68
C SER A 512 -20.53 11.72 1.92
N ILE A 513 -21.73 11.71 1.32
CA ILE A 513 -22.19 10.68 0.38
C ILE A 513 -22.14 11.28 -1.03
N ILE A 514 -21.08 10.92 -1.77
CA ILE A 514 -20.91 11.31 -3.17
C ILE A 514 -21.96 10.60 -4.03
N ILE A 515 -22.53 11.34 -4.97
CA ILE A 515 -23.53 10.89 -5.94
C ILE A 515 -22.96 10.89 -7.36
N ASN A 516 -23.47 10.03 -8.24
CA ASN A 516 -23.13 9.96 -9.68
C ASN A 516 -21.65 9.72 -10.06
N ASP A 517 -20.73 9.62 -9.11
CA ASP A 517 -19.35 9.19 -9.34
C ASP A 517 -19.25 7.68 -9.67
N ALA A 518 -18.17 7.25 -10.33
CA ALA A 518 -17.90 5.85 -10.70
C ALA A 518 -17.80 4.88 -9.50
N LYS A 519 -17.50 5.37 -8.29
CA LYS A 519 -17.50 4.62 -7.03
C LYS A 519 -18.66 4.98 -6.09
N ALA A 520 -19.59 5.84 -6.50
CA ALA A 520 -20.73 6.23 -5.68
C ALA A 520 -21.64 5.03 -5.34
N GLN A 521 -22.34 5.13 -4.21
CA GLN A 521 -23.36 4.15 -3.78
C GLN A 521 -24.79 4.66 -3.99
N VAL A 522 -24.91 5.88 -4.54
CA VAL A 522 -26.15 6.56 -4.88
C VAL A 522 -25.96 7.19 -6.25
N HIS A 523 -26.91 6.97 -7.16
CA HIS A 523 -26.93 7.60 -8.48
C HIS A 523 -28.34 8.10 -8.80
N THR A 524 -28.49 9.04 -9.72
CA THR A 524 -29.79 9.36 -10.33
C THR A 524 -29.91 8.66 -11.68
N VAL A 525 -31.03 7.99 -11.95
CA VAL A 525 -31.32 7.28 -13.21
C VAL A 525 -32.81 7.41 -13.53
N ALA A 526 -33.13 7.85 -14.75
CA ALA A 526 -34.50 8.11 -15.21
C ALA A 526 -35.31 9.02 -14.25
N GLY A 527 -34.66 10.09 -13.79
CA GLY A 527 -35.26 11.09 -12.89
C GLY A 527 -35.55 10.59 -11.47
N THR A 528 -35.01 9.44 -11.04
CA THR A 528 -35.14 8.98 -9.65
C THR A 528 -33.81 8.48 -9.05
N ALA A 529 -33.74 8.45 -7.73
CA ALA A 529 -32.58 7.95 -6.99
C ALA A 529 -32.48 6.41 -7.06
N MET A 530 -31.28 5.92 -7.35
CA MET A 530 -30.86 4.51 -7.28
C MET A 530 -29.89 4.30 -6.11
N LEU A 531 -30.25 3.42 -5.17
CA LEU A 531 -29.43 3.05 -4.01
C LEU A 531 -28.75 1.69 -4.22
N VAL A 532 -27.41 1.66 -4.25
CA VAL A 532 -26.63 0.47 -4.62
C VAL A 532 -26.57 -0.54 -3.46
N THR A 533 -27.13 -1.73 -3.66
CA THR A 533 -27.19 -2.80 -2.65
C THR A 533 -26.16 -3.89 -2.92
N PRO A 534 -25.49 -4.48 -1.90
CA PRO A 534 -25.62 -4.21 -0.46
C PRO A 534 -24.75 -3.05 0.06
N GLY A 535 -24.02 -2.36 -0.82
CA GLY A 535 -22.98 -1.38 -0.45
C GLY A 535 -23.47 -0.29 0.51
N ILE A 536 -24.58 0.38 0.18
CA ILE A 536 -25.11 1.50 0.97
C ILE A 536 -25.56 1.09 2.39
N PHE A 537 -26.14 -0.11 2.54
CA PHE A 537 -26.59 -0.62 3.84
C PHE A 537 -25.41 -1.09 4.70
N LYS A 538 -24.37 -1.66 4.08
CA LYS A 538 -23.11 -1.98 4.79
C LYS A 538 -22.42 -0.72 5.29
N ARG A 539 -22.40 0.36 4.50
CA ARG A 539 -21.83 1.65 4.90
C ARG A 539 -22.55 2.22 6.13
N TYR A 540 -23.87 2.31 6.12
CA TYR A 540 -24.65 2.78 7.27
C TYR A 540 -24.38 1.98 8.55
N VAL A 541 -24.31 0.64 8.46
CA VAL A 541 -24.01 -0.20 9.63
C VAL A 541 -22.63 0.07 10.23
N LEU A 542 -21.62 0.36 9.41
CA LEU A 542 -20.27 0.68 9.87
C LEU A 542 -20.22 2.04 10.61
N GLU A 543 -21.03 3.01 10.18
CA GLU A 543 -21.13 4.32 10.84
C GLU A 543 -21.95 4.25 12.16
N PHE A 544 -22.74 3.18 12.38
CA PHE A 544 -23.49 2.94 13.62
C PHE A 544 -23.24 1.54 14.23
N PRO A 545 -22.07 1.31 14.89
CA PRO A 545 -21.68 0.00 15.43
C PRO A 545 -22.67 -0.64 16.42
N GLN A 546 -23.55 0.15 17.05
CA GLN A 546 -24.60 -0.36 17.94
C GLN A 546 -25.62 -1.25 17.20
N ILE A 547 -25.85 -1.02 15.90
CA ILE A 547 -26.70 -1.87 15.07
C ILE A 547 -26.08 -3.28 14.95
N GLU A 548 -24.75 -3.39 14.92
CA GLU A 548 -24.07 -4.68 14.82
C GLU A 548 -24.17 -5.49 16.12
N LEU A 549 -24.13 -4.83 17.28
CA LEU A 549 -24.37 -5.47 18.59
C LEU A 549 -25.79 -6.03 18.67
N GLN A 550 -26.79 -5.27 18.26
CA GLN A 550 -28.19 -5.69 18.26
C GLN A 550 -28.50 -6.76 17.21
N ALA A 551 -27.78 -6.76 16.08
CA ALA A 551 -27.88 -7.79 15.05
C ALA A 551 -27.28 -9.14 15.50
N LYS A 552 -26.15 -9.11 16.22
CA LYS A 552 -25.55 -10.30 16.86
C LYS A 552 -26.52 -10.93 17.88
N ALA A 553 -27.21 -10.11 18.67
CA ALA A 553 -28.23 -10.59 19.61
C ALA A 553 -29.44 -11.27 18.93
N GLN A 554 -29.69 -11.02 17.64
CA GLN A 554 -30.77 -11.60 16.86
C GLN A 554 -30.32 -12.66 15.84
N GLN A 555 -29.02 -12.99 15.77
CA GLN A 555 -28.44 -13.93 14.79
C GLN A 555 -28.75 -13.58 13.31
N VAL A 556 -28.82 -12.28 12.98
CA VAL A 556 -29.03 -11.78 11.60
C VAL A 556 -27.88 -10.85 11.21
N ASN A 557 -27.49 -10.81 9.94
CA ASN A 557 -26.52 -9.80 9.47
C ASN A 557 -27.09 -8.39 9.63
N ALA A 558 -26.33 -7.49 10.26
CA ALA A 558 -26.75 -6.12 10.53
C ALA A 558 -27.23 -5.35 9.29
N TRP A 559 -26.53 -5.47 8.15
CA TRP A 559 -26.94 -4.81 6.91
C TRP A 559 -28.24 -5.39 6.33
N GLN A 560 -28.52 -6.68 6.53
CA GLN A 560 -29.79 -7.30 6.14
C GLN A 560 -30.94 -6.85 7.05
N MET A 561 -30.67 -6.58 8.33
CA MET A 561 -31.65 -6.00 9.25
C MET A 561 -32.07 -4.60 8.78
N VAL A 562 -31.10 -3.71 8.53
CA VAL A 562 -31.38 -2.36 8.02
C VAL A 562 -32.09 -2.41 6.67
N GLN A 563 -31.63 -3.24 5.73
CA GLN A 563 -32.24 -3.40 4.40
C GLN A 563 -33.70 -3.87 4.50
N ARG A 564 -34.01 -4.88 5.33
CA ARG A 564 -35.39 -5.33 5.58
C ARG A 564 -36.25 -4.25 6.24
N SER A 565 -35.68 -3.44 7.13
CA SER A 565 -36.40 -2.33 7.76
C SER A 565 -36.63 -1.14 6.81
N PHE A 566 -35.71 -0.88 5.88
CA PHE A 566 -35.93 0.04 4.76
C PHE A 566 -37.03 -0.48 3.80
N GLU A 567 -37.00 -1.76 3.41
CA GLU A 567 -38.03 -2.35 2.55
C GLU A 567 -39.44 -2.28 3.14
N LYS A 568 -39.58 -2.38 4.47
CA LYS A 568 -40.84 -2.20 5.19
C LYS A 568 -41.41 -0.79 5.09
N LEU A 569 -40.59 0.24 4.83
CA LEU A 569 -41.06 1.61 4.62
C LEU A 569 -41.70 1.80 3.22
N LYS A 570 -41.52 0.85 2.29
CA LYS A 570 -42.10 0.87 0.93
C LYS A 570 -41.75 2.13 0.12
N LEU A 571 -40.59 2.74 0.37
CA LEU A 571 -40.12 3.94 -0.33
C LEU A 571 -39.49 3.62 -1.71
N HIS A 572 -39.32 2.33 -2.02
CA HIS A 572 -38.72 1.85 -3.26
C HIS A 572 -39.77 1.37 -4.28
N LYS A 573 -39.51 1.60 -5.58
CA LYS A 573 -40.27 1.04 -6.69
C LYS A 573 -40.00 -0.47 -6.80
N LYS A 574 -41.05 -1.27 -6.97
CA LYS A 574 -40.93 -2.68 -7.34
C LYS A 574 -40.88 -2.86 -8.85
N THR A 575 -40.21 -3.90 -9.32
CA THR A 575 -40.28 -4.32 -10.73
C THR A 575 -41.65 -4.93 -11.05
N GLU A 576 -41.97 -5.09 -12.33
CA GLU A 576 -43.22 -5.73 -12.81
C GLU A 576 -43.36 -7.17 -12.27
N LYS A 577 -42.23 -7.89 -12.17
CA LYS A 577 -42.11 -9.21 -11.52
C LYS A 577 -42.18 -9.15 -9.98
N HIS A 578 -42.65 -8.04 -9.42
CA HIS A 578 -42.86 -7.78 -7.98
C HIS A 578 -41.59 -7.85 -7.10
N LEU A 579 -40.39 -7.80 -7.71
CA LEU A 579 -39.10 -7.82 -7.00
C LEU A 579 -38.71 -6.41 -6.52
N ASN A 580 -37.95 -6.34 -5.43
CA ASN A 580 -37.53 -5.07 -4.84
C ASN A 580 -36.27 -4.45 -5.46
N ILE A 581 -35.47 -5.25 -6.21
CA ILE A 581 -34.14 -4.85 -6.68
C ILE A 581 -34.14 -4.74 -8.21
N TRP A 582 -33.74 -3.56 -8.70
CA TRP A 582 -33.56 -3.25 -10.11
C TRP A 582 -32.12 -3.54 -10.55
N THR A 583 -31.94 -3.85 -11.83
CA THR A 583 -30.63 -4.02 -12.46
C THR A 583 -30.47 -2.96 -13.56
N CYS A 584 -29.48 -2.08 -13.41
CA CYS A 584 -29.11 -1.08 -14.41
C CYS A 584 -27.81 -1.48 -15.11
N ASN A 585 -27.67 -1.08 -16.37
CA ASN A 585 -26.43 -1.21 -17.11
C ASN A 585 -25.60 0.07 -16.92
N VAL A 586 -24.38 -0.09 -16.39
CA VAL A 586 -23.35 0.95 -16.39
C VAL A 586 -22.61 0.83 -17.72
N VAL A 587 -22.74 1.82 -18.59
CA VAL A 587 -22.03 1.92 -19.88
C VAL A 587 -20.79 2.80 -19.67
N GLY A 588 -19.62 2.17 -19.59
CA GLY A 588 -18.34 2.88 -19.60
C GLY A 588 -17.71 2.89 -21.01
N PRO A 589 -16.73 3.77 -21.29
CA PRO A 589 -16.14 3.95 -22.64
C PRO A 589 -15.50 2.72 -23.29
N ARG A 590 -15.32 1.61 -22.56
CA ARG A 590 -14.69 0.37 -23.04
C ARG A 590 -15.36 -0.93 -22.57
N LYS A 591 -16.28 -0.89 -21.59
CA LYS A 591 -16.96 -2.07 -21.01
C LYS A 591 -18.30 -1.67 -20.39
N SER A 592 -19.30 -2.54 -20.50
CA SER A 592 -20.57 -2.45 -19.76
C SER A 592 -20.57 -3.36 -18.52
N LYS A 593 -21.12 -2.89 -17.39
CA LYS A 593 -21.27 -3.69 -16.15
C LYS A 593 -22.69 -3.56 -15.59
N GLN A 594 -23.23 -4.61 -14.98
CA GLN A 594 -24.53 -4.54 -14.30
C GLN A 594 -24.38 -4.05 -12.85
N LEU A 595 -25.25 -3.14 -12.44
CA LEU A 595 -25.36 -2.59 -11.09
C LEU A 595 -26.74 -2.93 -10.52
N LYS A 596 -26.79 -3.39 -9.27
CA LYS A 596 -28.05 -3.77 -8.59
C LYS A 596 -28.38 -2.79 -7.48
N GLY A 597 -29.64 -2.35 -7.42
CA GLY A 597 -30.04 -1.32 -6.47
C GLY A 597 -31.55 -1.15 -6.34
N TYR A 598 -31.95 -0.32 -5.38
CA TYR A 598 -33.34 0.09 -5.17
C TYR A 598 -33.57 1.43 -5.87
N LEU A 599 -34.59 1.53 -6.72
CA LEU A 599 -35.06 2.82 -7.22
C LEU A 599 -36.06 3.40 -6.23
N LEU A 600 -35.95 4.68 -5.87
CA LEU A 600 -36.95 5.34 -5.03
C LEU A 600 -38.22 5.68 -5.82
N ILE A 601 -39.36 5.72 -5.13
CA ILE A 601 -40.62 6.19 -5.68
C ILE A 601 -40.53 7.70 -5.94
N ASP A 602 -40.11 8.45 -4.92
CA ASP A 602 -39.89 9.89 -4.95
C ASP A 602 -38.41 10.22 -4.64
N PRO A 603 -37.65 10.84 -5.57
CA PRO A 603 -36.27 11.26 -5.32
C PRO A 603 -36.13 12.31 -4.19
N LEU A 604 -37.16 13.13 -3.93
CA LEU A 604 -37.14 14.17 -2.88
C LEU A 604 -37.12 13.59 -1.46
N THR A 605 -37.34 12.28 -1.32
CA THR A 605 -37.11 11.53 -0.08
C THR A 605 -35.68 11.72 0.45
N ILE A 606 -34.69 11.80 -0.45
CA ILE A 606 -33.25 11.91 -0.09
C ILE A 606 -32.57 13.17 -0.64
N PHE A 607 -33.11 13.77 -1.70
CA PHE A 607 -32.57 14.96 -2.35
C PHE A 607 -33.37 16.22 -1.97
N SER A 608 -32.69 17.35 -1.77
CA SER A 608 -33.36 18.66 -1.65
C SER A 608 -33.85 19.17 -3.02
N GLU A 609 -33.05 18.94 -4.05
CA GLU A 609 -33.34 19.20 -5.47
C GLU A 609 -32.84 18.00 -6.28
N VAL A 610 -33.56 17.56 -7.31
CA VAL A 610 -33.21 16.33 -8.06
C VAL A 610 -31.97 16.58 -8.93
N PRO A 611 -30.83 15.89 -8.68
CA PRO A 611 -29.63 16.06 -9.49
C PRO A 611 -29.81 15.46 -10.88
N PHE A 612 -29.06 15.94 -11.87
CA PHE A 612 -29.04 15.36 -13.22
C PHE A 612 -28.78 13.84 -13.21
N ASP A 613 -29.39 13.13 -14.15
CA ASP A 613 -29.19 11.70 -14.35
C ASP A 613 -27.73 11.36 -14.69
N ASN A 614 -27.27 10.22 -14.20
CA ASN A 614 -25.95 9.70 -14.53
C ASN A 614 -25.94 9.19 -15.97
N LEU A 615 -25.27 9.94 -16.86
CA LEU A 615 -25.09 9.62 -18.29
C LEU A 615 -24.49 8.23 -18.56
N SER A 616 -23.79 7.65 -17.57
CA SER A 616 -23.19 6.31 -17.67
C SER A 616 -24.11 5.19 -17.20
N LEU A 617 -25.35 5.47 -16.75
CA LEU A 617 -26.30 4.47 -16.25
C LEU A 617 -27.59 4.48 -17.10
N SER A 618 -27.98 3.31 -17.59
CA SER A 618 -29.28 3.08 -18.22
C SER A 618 -30.05 1.98 -17.50
N LEU A 619 -31.36 2.20 -17.31
CA LEU A 619 -32.26 1.13 -16.90
C LEU A 619 -32.32 0.07 -18.00
N LYS A 620 -32.21 -1.20 -17.62
CA LYS A 620 -32.43 -2.29 -18.57
C LYS A 620 -33.93 -2.35 -18.87
N SER A 621 -34.33 -1.81 -20.01
CA SER A 621 -35.70 -2.01 -20.53
C SER A 621 -35.91 -3.50 -20.76
N GLU A 622 -36.85 -4.10 -20.03
CA GLU A 622 -37.40 -5.39 -20.43
C GLU A 622 -38.36 -5.07 -21.59
N MET A 623 -37.91 -5.25 -22.84
CA MET A 623 -38.83 -5.20 -23.97
C MET A 623 -39.81 -6.36 -23.85
N LEU A 624 -41.07 -6.12 -24.21
CA LEU A 624 -42.09 -7.15 -24.28
C LEU A 624 -41.60 -8.28 -25.19
N GLU A 625 -41.50 -9.49 -24.64
CA GLU A 625 -41.67 -10.69 -25.44
C GLU A 625 -43.16 -10.76 -25.82
N SER A 626 -43.44 -10.63 -27.12
CA SER A 626 -44.78 -10.85 -27.66
C SER A 626 -45.24 -12.27 -27.32
N PRO A 627 -46.52 -12.49 -26.95
CA PRO A 627 -47.06 -13.84 -26.86
C PRO A 627 -47.10 -14.48 -28.26
N GLU A 628 -46.95 -15.81 -28.28
CA GLU A 628 -47.03 -16.67 -29.50
C GLU A 628 -48.40 -16.59 -30.21
#